data_AF-A0A101IUI7-F1
#
_entry.id   AF-A0A101IUI7-F1
#
_cell.length_a   1.000
_cell.length_b   1.000
_cell.length_c   1.000
_cell.angle_alpha   90.00
_cell.angle_beta   90.00
_cell.angle_gamma   90.00
#
_symmetry.space_group_name_H-M   'P 1'
#
loop_
_entity.id
_entity.type
_entity.pdbx_description
1 polymer ?
#
loop_
_entity_poly.entity_id
_entity_poly.type
_entity_poly.pdbx_seq_one_letter_code
_entity_poly.pdbx_strand_id
1 'polypeptide(L)'
;MGLNDTVGTCQVLYSWGTALTAPDEAFLYVEEVTARRVTLGAWMIMARWACSVCDYEYVEEAGDPATGIPPGTLFEDLPDDWRCPRCSAGKEAFVRASEEEEMNEEDYP
;
A
#
# COMPACT_ATOMS: atom_id res chain seq x y z
N MET A 1 -53.50 -38.56 -28.15
CA MET A 1 -52.97 -39.88 -27.74
C MET A 1 -51.52 -39.63 -27.34
N GLY A 2 -51.03 -39.82 -26.10
CA GLY A 2 -51.50 -40.72 -25.04
C GLY A 2 -51.28 -42.17 -25.47
N LEU A 3 -50.61 -43.05 -24.75
CA LEU A 3 -50.23 -43.07 -23.33
C LEU A 3 -49.18 -44.20 -23.15
N ASN A 4 -48.02 -43.92 -22.52
CA ASN A 4 -47.11 -44.86 -21.80
C ASN A 4 -46.78 -46.23 -22.49
N ASP A 5 -45.97 -47.18 -21.99
CA ASP A 5 -45.11 -47.40 -20.81
C ASP A 5 -43.67 -47.75 -21.28
N THR A 6 -42.61 -48.07 -20.50
CA THR A 6 -42.48 -48.47 -19.08
C THR A 6 -41.06 -48.10 -18.54
N VAL A 7 -40.77 -48.49 -17.30
CA VAL A 7 -39.50 -48.48 -16.55
C VAL A 7 -38.23 -48.98 -17.26
N GLY A 8 -37.07 -48.45 -16.86
CA GLY A 8 -35.81 -49.23 -16.90
C GLY A 8 -34.50 -48.50 -17.22
N THR A 9 -34.03 -47.57 -16.37
CA THR A 9 -32.62 -47.49 -15.88
C THR A 9 -32.41 -46.24 -15.02
N CYS A 10 -32.53 -46.40 -13.69
CA CYS A 10 -31.86 -45.49 -12.77
C CYS A 10 -30.35 -45.81 -12.75
N GLN A 11 -29.58 -45.17 -13.62
CA GLN A 11 -28.14 -45.09 -13.44
C GLN A 11 -27.65 -43.69 -13.79
N VAL A 12 -27.48 -42.90 -12.73
CA VAL A 12 -26.52 -41.78 -12.58
C VAL A 12 -25.89 -41.28 -13.88
N LEU A 13 -26.26 -40.06 -14.25
CA LEU A 13 -25.42 -39.19 -15.09
C LEU A 13 -24.11 -38.93 -14.34
N TYR A 14 -23.15 -39.84 -14.46
CA TYR A 14 -21.79 -39.57 -14.05
C TYR A 14 -21.22 -38.50 -14.99
N SER A 15 -21.22 -37.27 -14.47
CA SER A 15 -20.42 -36.17 -14.97
C SER A 15 -18.94 -36.51 -14.82
N TRP A 16 -18.37 -37.26 -15.77
CA TRP A 16 -16.92 -37.49 -15.89
C TRP A 16 -16.21 -36.29 -16.54
N GLY A 17 -16.44 -35.11 -15.96
CA GLY A 17 -15.55 -33.96 -16.06
C GLY A 17 -14.88 -33.79 -14.72
N THR A 18 -13.63 -34.24 -14.57
CA THR A 18 -12.94 -34.35 -13.29
C THR A 18 -12.55 -32.98 -12.74
N ALA A 19 -13.49 -32.29 -12.11
CA ALA A 19 -13.26 -31.03 -11.42
C ALA A 19 -12.85 -31.28 -9.95
N LEU A 20 -11.58 -30.98 -9.66
CA LEU A 20 -11.14 -30.41 -8.39
C LEU A 20 -11.45 -31.23 -7.11
N THR A 21 -10.67 -32.29 -6.90
CA THR A 21 -10.21 -32.60 -5.53
C THR A 21 -9.17 -31.56 -5.12
N ALA A 22 -9.62 -30.36 -4.75
CA ALA A 22 -8.81 -29.47 -3.93
C ALA A 22 -8.90 -30.00 -2.49
N PRO A 23 -7.77 -30.26 -1.81
CA PRO A 23 -7.82 -30.59 -0.40
C PRO A 23 -8.39 -29.40 0.38
N ASP A 24 -9.12 -29.72 1.42
CA ASP A 24 -9.30 -28.89 2.60
C ASP A 24 -7.94 -28.40 3.15
N GLU A 25 -8.00 -27.27 3.86
CA GLU A 25 -6.90 -26.58 4.57
C GLU A 25 -5.71 -25.99 3.75
N ALA A 26 -5.41 -24.71 4.03
CA ALA A 26 -4.51 -23.80 3.30
C ALA A 26 -4.88 -23.59 1.81
N PHE A 27 -5.35 -22.42 1.38
CA PHE A 27 -4.61 -21.16 1.46
C PHE A 27 -5.56 -19.96 1.22
N LEU A 28 -6.21 -19.48 2.28
CA LEU A 28 -7.03 -18.27 2.19
C LEU A 28 -6.13 -17.03 2.00
N TYR A 29 -6.53 -16.12 1.11
CA TYR A 29 -5.93 -14.80 0.82
C TYR A 29 -4.63 -14.73 -0.01
N VAL A 30 -4.72 -15.03 -1.32
CA VAL A 30 -3.87 -14.40 -2.36
C VAL A 30 -4.67 -14.10 -3.64
N GLU A 31 -5.37 -12.97 -3.70
CA GLU A 31 -5.92 -12.39 -4.97
C GLU A 31 -5.85 -10.83 -5.08
N GLU A 32 -5.08 -10.12 -4.23
CA GLU A 32 -4.96 -8.64 -4.29
C GLU A 32 -3.52 -8.11 -4.52
N VAL A 33 -2.59 -8.96 -4.99
CA VAL A 33 -1.14 -8.66 -4.90
C VAL A 33 -0.54 -8.04 -6.19
N THR A 34 -1.29 -7.90 -7.28
CA THR A 34 -0.79 -7.30 -8.54
C THR A 34 -1.15 -5.82 -8.68
N ALA A 35 -2.33 -5.38 -8.24
CA ALA A 35 -2.72 -3.96 -8.27
C ALA A 35 -1.96 -3.11 -7.23
N ARG A 36 -1.68 -3.68 -6.04
CA ARG A 36 -1.08 -2.97 -4.90
C ARG A 36 0.46 -2.87 -4.95
N ARG A 37 1.11 -3.52 -5.93
CA ARG A 37 2.58 -3.62 -6.03
C ARG A 37 3.22 -2.55 -6.93
N VAL A 38 2.43 -1.75 -7.65
CA VAL A 38 2.95 -0.59 -8.41
C VAL A 38 3.04 0.68 -7.55
N THR A 39 2.24 0.79 -6.48
CA THR A 39 2.19 1.98 -5.61
C THR A 39 3.13 1.91 -4.41
N LEU A 40 3.21 0.78 -3.70
CA LEU A 40 4.04 0.62 -2.51
C LEU A 40 5.55 0.70 -2.77
N GLY A 41 6.00 0.46 -4.01
CA GLY A 41 7.42 0.55 -4.38
C GLY A 41 7.92 1.99 -4.55
N ALA A 42 7.09 2.90 -5.05
CA ALA A 42 7.44 4.32 -5.15
C ALA A 42 7.48 4.98 -3.77
N TRP A 43 6.60 4.55 -2.86
CA TRP A 43 6.40 5.17 -1.54
C TRP A 43 7.53 4.92 -0.50
N MET A 44 8.53 4.13 -0.89
CA MET A 44 9.74 3.86 -0.09
C MET A 44 11.02 4.42 -0.75
N ILE A 45 10.88 5.14 -1.88
CA ILE A 45 11.99 5.75 -2.63
C ILE A 45 12.04 7.26 -2.43
N MET A 46 10.88 7.90 -2.21
CA MET A 46 10.78 9.34 -1.94
C MET A 46 11.20 9.68 -0.51
N ALA A 47 11.82 10.84 -0.30
CA ALA A 47 12.27 11.24 1.02
C ALA A 47 11.16 11.87 1.86
N ARG A 48 11.27 11.70 3.18
CA ARG A 48 10.44 12.39 4.18
C ARG A 48 11.30 13.40 4.94
N TRP A 49 10.68 14.52 5.29
CA TRP A 49 11.35 15.68 5.89
C TRP A 49 10.54 16.15 7.08
N ALA A 50 11.10 16.08 8.29
CA ALA A 50 10.43 16.49 9.52
C ALA A 50 10.85 17.91 9.92
N CYS A 51 9.87 18.77 10.22
CA CYS A 51 10.11 20.11 10.73
C CYS A 51 10.53 20.07 12.20
N SER A 52 11.79 20.44 12.49
CA SER A 52 12.39 20.45 13.84
C SER A 52 11.70 21.40 14.86
N VAL A 53 10.77 22.23 14.41
CA VAL A 53 10.06 23.24 15.24
C VAL A 53 8.67 22.77 15.69
N CYS A 54 8.02 21.88 14.92
CA CYS A 54 6.62 21.50 15.18
C CYS A 54 6.23 20.10 14.71
N ASP A 55 7.23 19.25 14.41
CA ASP A 55 7.07 17.84 14.05
C ASP A 55 6.14 17.60 12.85
N TYR A 56 6.07 18.58 11.94
CA TYR A 56 5.34 18.43 10.68
C TYR A 56 6.19 17.63 9.68
N GLU A 57 5.68 16.47 9.28
CA GLU A 57 6.28 15.66 8.23
C GLU A 57 5.81 16.15 6.85
N TYR A 58 6.76 16.64 6.06
CA TYR A 58 6.60 16.82 4.61
C TYR A 58 7.02 15.52 3.92
N VAL A 59 6.18 15.08 2.98
CA VAL A 59 6.31 13.80 2.31
C VAL A 59 6.30 14.07 0.81
N GLU A 60 7.45 13.90 0.14
CA GLU A 60 7.61 14.36 -1.27
C GLU A 60 6.56 13.74 -2.21
N GLU A 61 6.20 12.48 -1.98
CA GLU A 61 5.15 11.73 -2.67
C GLU A 61 3.74 12.32 -2.53
N ALA A 62 3.43 12.95 -1.40
CA ALA A 62 2.16 13.61 -1.13
C ALA A 62 2.20 15.11 -1.52
N GLY A 63 3.39 15.71 -1.50
CA GLY A 63 3.58 17.14 -1.65
C GLY A 63 2.91 17.92 -0.51
N ASP A 64 2.46 19.14 -0.83
CA ASP A 64 1.58 19.92 0.06
C ASP A 64 0.52 20.66 -0.78
N PRO A 65 -0.58 19.98 -1.14
CA PRO A 65 -1.65 20.59 -1.93
C PRO A 65 -2.38 21.72 -1.19
N ALA A 66 -2.19 21.89 0.12
CA ALA A 66 -2.75 23.01 0.87
C ALA A 66 -1.99 24.31 0.64
N THR A 67 -0.68 24.26 0.37
CA THR A 67 0.13 25.42 -0.06
C THR A 67 0.31 25.52 -1.58
N GLY A 68 -0.22 24.55 -2.34
CA GLY A 68 -0.18 24.52 -3.81
C GLY A 68 0.99 23.71 -4.39
N ILE A 69 1.69 22.93 -3.56
CA ILE A 69 2.75 22.03 -3.98
C ILE A 69 2.13 20.69 -4.42
N PRO A 70 2.32 20.25 -5.69
CA PRO A 70 1.74 19.00 -6.16
C PRO A 70 2.44 17.77 -5.57
N PRO A 71 1.76 16.61 -5.52
CA PRO A 71 2.37 15.33 -5.12
C PRO A 71 3.51 14.93 -6.07
N GLY A 72 4.58 14.36 -5.52
CA GLY A 72 5.81 14.02 -6.22
C GLY A 72 6.80 15.18 -6.36
N THR A 73 6.65 16.26 -5.59
CA THR A 73 7.62 17.37 -5.56
C THR A 73 8.73 17.07 -4.56
N LEU A 74 9.99 17.09 -5.00
CA LEU A 74 11.14 16.95 -4.12
C LEU A 74 11.25 18.14 -3.16
N PHE A 75 11.76 17.93 -1.95
CA PHE A 75 11.95 19.02 -0.99
C PHE A 75 12.96 20.06 -1.51
N GLU A 76 13.95 19.61 -2.30
CA GLU A 76 14.94 20.47 -2.97
C GLU A 76 14.32 21.37 -4.05
N ASP A 77 13.22 20.94 -4.69
CA ASP A 77 12.49 21.70 -5.72
C ASP A 77 11.51 22.74 -5.13
N LEU A 78 11.30 22.74 -3.81
CA LEU A 78 10.43 23.72 -3.15
C LEU A 78 11.00 25.14 -3.26
N PRO A 79 10.17 26.18 -3.52
CA PRO A 79 10.66 27.55 -3.61
C PRO A 79 11.22 28.05 -2.28
N ASP A 80 12.15 29.01 -2.32
CA ASP A 80 12.81 29.54 -1.10
C ASP A 80 11.86 30.29 -0.16
N ASP A 81 10.75 30.83 -0.69
CA ASP A 81 9.66 31.42 0.08
C ASP A 81 8.68 30.38 0.68
N TRP A 82 8.84 29.07 0.39
CA TRP A 82 8.01 28.04 1.00
C TRP A 82 8.27 27.94 2.50
N ARG A 83 7.19 27.76 3.26
CA ARG A 83 7.20 27.70 4.72
C ARG A 83 6.32 26.56 5.19
N CYS A 84 6.69 25.97 6.31
CA CYS A 84 5.92 24.92 6.97
C CYS A 84 4.46 25.38 7.18
N PRO A 85 3.45 24.65 6.69
CA PRO A 85 2.04 25.02 6.83
C PRO A 85 1.53 25.00 8.28
N ARG A 86 2.33 24.47 9.23
CA ARG A 86 2.00 24.37 10.66
C ARG A 86 2.60 25.47 11.52
N CYS A 87 3.85 25.87 11.26
CA CYS A 87 4.60 26.83 12.11
C CYS A 87 5.20 28.03 11.36
N SER A 88 5.09 28.09 10.03
CA SER A 88 5.68 29.13 9.17
C SER A 88 7.22 29.24 9.18
N ALA A 89 7.93 28.27 9.76
CA ALA A 89 9.38 28.14 9.62
C ALA A 89 9.76 27.89 8.15
N GLY A 90 10.94 28.35 7.72
CA GLY A 90 11.43 28.10 6.36
C GLY A 90 11.97 26.69 6.17
N LYS A 91 12.45 26.39 4.94
CA LYS A 91 13.01 25.08 4.57
C LYS A 91 14.21 24.68 5.45
N GLU A 92 14.97 25.66 5.96
CA GLU A 92 16.11 25.46 6.84
C GLU A 92 15.79 24.76 8.17
N ALA A 93 14.52 24.72 8.58
CA ALA A 93 14.06 24.05 9.80
C ALA A 93 13.69 22.56 9.59
N PHE A 94 13.79 22.02 8.37
CA PHE A 94 13.47 20.63 8.07
C PHE A 94 14.71 19.74 8.06
N VAL A 95 14.55 18.53 8.62
CA VAL A 95 15.57 17.49 8.68
C VAL A 95 15.06 16.26 7.94
N ARG A 96 15.93 15.62 7.16
CA ARG A 96 15.58 14.41 6.40
C ARG A 96 15.40 13.22 7.34
N ALA A 97 14.24 12.59 7.33
CA ALA A 97 13.89 11.47 8.20
C ALA A 97 14.37 10.11 7.66
N SER A 98 15.51 10.09 6.94
CA SER A 98 16.03 8.90 6.24
C SER A 98 17.23 8.26 6.93
N GLU A 99 17.54 8.65 8.15
CA GLU A 99 18.62 8.05 8.93
C GLU A 99 17.99 7.09 9.94
N GLU A 100 18.30 5.81 9.72
CA GLU A 100 17.81 4.68 10.47
C GLU A 100 18.08 4.90 11.96
N GLU A 101 17.12 4.51 12.79
CA GLU A 101 17.37 4.37 14.23
C GLU A 101 18.43 3.27 14.40
N GLU A 102 19.70 3.65 14.49
CA GLU A 102 20.73 2.88 15.21
C GLU A 102 20.38 2.91 16.70
N MET A 103 19.29 2.19 16.99
CA MET A 103 18.99 1.43 18.18
C MET A 103 20.29 0.90 18.80
N ASN A 104 20.84 1.66 19.75
CA ASN A 104 21.85 1.14 20.65
C ASN A 104 21.15 0.59 21.90
N GLU A 105 20.86 -0.71 21.90
CA GLU A 105 20.33 -1.46 23.04
C GLU A 105 21.35 -1.63 24.19
N GLU A 106 22.61 -1.19 24.05
CA GLU A 106 23.66 -1.37 25.07
C GLU A 106 23.58 -0.42 26.28
N ASP A 107 22.69 0.59 26.27
CA ASP A 107 22.44 1.50 27.42
C ASP A 107 21.10 1.21 28.14
N TYR A 108 20.68 -0.06 28.20
CA TYR A 108 19.60 -0.52 29.08
C TYR A 108 20.15 -1.28 30.30
N PRO A 109 20.11 -0.70 31.52
CA PRO A 109 20.70 -1.29 32.74
C PRO A 109 19.85 -2.37 33.44
#